data_AF-A0A1Q8QMM4-F1
#
_entry.id   AF-A0A1Q8QMM4-F1
#
_cell.length_a   1.000
_cell.length_b   1.000
_cell.length_c   1.000
_cell.angle_alpha   90.00
_cell.angle_beta   90.00
_cell.angle_gamma   90.00
#
_symmetry.space_group_name_H-M   'P 1'
#
loop_
_entity.id
_entity.type
_entity.pdbx_description
1 polymer ?
#
loop_
_entity_poly.entity_id
_entity_poly.type
_entity_poly.pdbx_seq_one_letter_code
_entity_poly.pdbx_strand_id
1 'polypeptide(L)'
;MLSHKTDDAASQIAHFVTKGQIIQFNVQNELAVKALSGRLHPGEVQVIIGASELGIKEVILDDLHARNKAEQFDLNSIGTLGILRIAYKKGIIKDFKSDIAKLMNVDFRISPTLLQRILDDLN
;
A
#
# COMPACT_ATOMS: atom_id res chain seq x y z
N MET A 1 -13.76 6.28 23.91
CA MET A 1 -12.45 5.69 24.25
C MET A 1 -11.60 5.70 22.98
N LEU A 2 -10.65 6.62 22.88
CA LEU A 2 -9.76 6.76 21.73
C LEU A 2 -8.59 5.77 21.85
N SER A 3 -8.42 4.99 20.78
CA SER A 3 -7.15 4.46 20.23
C SER A 3 -6.01 4.11 21.20
N HIS A 4 -5.96 2.84 21.63
CA HIS A 4 -4.68 2.14 21.75
C HIS A 4 -4.60 1.14 20.60
N LYS A 5 -4.12 1.57 19.43
CA LYS A 5 -3.48 0.64 18.49
C LYS A 5 -2.19 0.21 19.18
N THR A 6 -2.21 -0.90 19.89
CA THR A 6 -0.99 -1.55 20.36
C THR A 6 -0.10 -1.80 19.15
N ASP A 7 1.15 -1.34 19.23
CA ASP A 7 2.09 -1.09 18.13
C ASP A 7 2.78 -2.38 17.60
N ASP A 8 2.00 -3.47 17.48
CA ASP A 8 2.45 -4.78 17.01
C ASP A 8 2.98 -4.71 15.57
N ALA A 9 2.28 -3.97 14.71
CA ALA A 9 2.67 -3.82 13.30
C ALA A 9 4.01 -3.08 13.13
N ALA A 10 4.25 -1.99 13.87
CA ALA A 10 5.53 -1.28 13.80
C ALA A 10 6.68 -2.15 14.29
N SER A 11 6.45 -2.92 15.36
CA SER A 11 7.41 -3.89 15.90
C SER A 11 7.74 -4.99 14.88
N GLN A 12 6.74 -5.50 14.16
CA GLN A 12 6.94 -6.48 13.09
C GLN A 12 7.70 -5.89 11.91
N ILE A 13 7.38 -4.66 11.48
CA ILE A 13 8.12 -3.97 10.42
C ILE A 13 9.59 -3.82 10.84
N ALA A 14 9.86 -3.33 12.05
CA ALA A 14 11.22 -3.19 12.58
C ALA A 14 11.97 -4.53 12.62
N HIS A 15 11.27 -5.62 12.98
CA HIS A 15 11.82 -6.97 12.94
C HIS A 15 12.23 -7.38 11.51
N PHE A 16 11.34 -7.19 10.53
CA PHE A 16 11.61 -7.52 9.14
C PHE A 16 12.71 -6.65 8.51
N VAL A 17 12.83 -5.39 8.94
CA VAL A 17 13.96 -4.52 8.56
C VAL A 17 15.27 -5.08 9.12
N THR A 18 15.30 -5.45 10.40
CA THR A 18 16.51 -6.03 11.04
C THR A 18 16.93 -7.35 10.40
N LYS A 19 15.96 -8.14 9.89
CA LYS A 19 16.22 -9.37 9.15
C LYS A 19 16.63 -9.16 7.68
N GLY A 20 16.63 -7.92 7.19
CA GLY A 20 16.93 -7.60 5.79
C GLY A 20 15.84 -8.04 4.80
N GLN A 21 14.65 -8.37 5.29
CA GLN A 21 13.49 -8.73 4.45
C GLN A 21 12.74 -7.49 3.96
N ILE A 22 12.82 -6.39 4.71
CA ILE A 22 12.42 -5.05 4.28
C ILE A 22 13.67 -4.20 4.25
N ILE A 23 13.90 -3.51 3.14
CA ILE A 23 15.00 -2.56 3.00
C ILE A 23 14.43 -1.16 3.18
N GLN A 24 14.97 -0.41 4.14
CA GLN A 24 14.63 1.00 4.29
C GLN A 24 15.38 1.81 3.23
N PHE A 25 14.65 2.65 2.50
CA PHE A 25 15.21 3.55 1.52
C PHE A 25 14.95 5.00 1.93
N ASN A 26 15.98 5.84 1.83
CA ASN A 26 15.87 7.28 2.06
C ASN A 26 15.87 7.97 0.70
N VAL A 27 14.80 8.71 0.41
CA VAL A 27 14.66 9.48 -0.83
C VAL A 27 15.71 10.58 -0.88
N GLN A 28 16.41 10.70 -2.01
CA GLN A 28 17.51 11.65 -2.16
C GLN A 28 17.03 13.03 -2.65
N ASN A 29 16.00 13.06 -3.50
CA ASN A 29 15.49 14.29 -4.11
C ASN A 29 14.48 15.00 -3.21
N GLU A 30 14.98 15.62 -2.13
CA GLU A 30 14.15 16.40 -1.22
C GLU A 30 13.37 17.55 -1.89
N LEU A 31 13.94 18.14 -2.94
CA LEU A 31 13.31 19.25 -3.65
C LEU A 31 12.07 18.76 -4.41
N ALA A 32 12.15 17.60 -5.07
CA ALA A 32 10.98 16.97 -5.69
C ALA A 32 9.93 16.58 -4.64
N VAL A 33 10.36 16.04 -3.49
CA VAL A 33 9.44 15.75 -2.38
C VAL A 33 8.72 17.02 -1.94
N LYS A 34 9.44 18.12 -1.70
CA LYS A 34 8.85 19.41 -1.30
C LYS A 34 7.95 20.00 -2.39
N ALA A 35 8.31 19.88 -3.66
CA ALA A 35 7.54 20.42 -4.78
C ALA A 35 6.21 19.68 -5.03
N LEU A 36 6.19 18.36 -4.77
CA LEU A 36 4.98 17.53 -4.88
C LEU A 36 4.19 17.46 -3.57
N SER A 37 4.80 17.89 -2.46
CA SER A 37 4.12 18.04 -1.18
C SER A 37 3.00 19.08 -1.31
N GLY A 38 1.80 18.73 -0.86
CA GLY A 38 0.61 19.54 -1.05
C GLY A 38 -0.62 18.76 -0.63
N ARG A 39 -1.43 18.32 -1.60
CA ARG A 39 -2.61 17.47 -1.34
C ARG A 39 -2.25 16.01 -1.01
N LEU A 40 -1.00 15.61 -1.23
CA LEU A 40 -0.49 14.26 -0.94
C LEU A 40 0.22 14.24 0.41
N HIS A 41 0.10 13.12 1.12
CA HIS A 41 0.86 12.94 2.36
C HIS A 41 2.36 12.80 2.05
N PRO A 42 3.26 13.31 2.92
CA PRO A 42 4.70 13.24 2.70
C PRO A 42 5.23 11.83 2.45
N GLY A 43 4.67 10.81 3.12
CA GLY A 43 5.04 9.41 2.92
C GLY A 43 4.70 8.90 1.52
N GLU A 44 3.57 9.31 0.95
CA GLU A 44 3.14 8.90 -0.39
C GLU A 44 4.04 9.52 -1.47
N VAL A 45 4.38 10.81 -1.29
CA VAL A 45 5.32 11.50 -2.18
C VAL A 45 6.69 10.83 -2.13
N GLN A 46 7.15 10.44 -0.94
CA GLN A 46 8.41 9.71 -0.80
C GLN A 46 8.38 8.34 -1.51
N VAL A 47 7.27 7.62 -1.45
CA VAL A 47 7.12 6.35 -2.20
C VAL A 47 7.24 6.59 -3.71
N ILE A 48 6.55 7.60 -4.25
CA ILE A 48 6.57 7.90 -5.70
C ILE A 48 7.96 8.33 -6.17
N ILE A 49 8.59 9.27 -5.46
CA ILE A 49 9.93 9.73 -5.81
C ILE A 49 10.97 8.64 -5.61
N GLY A 50 10.91 7.91 -4.49
CA GLY A 50 11.86 6.83 -4.21
C GLY A 50 11.76 5.68 -5.22
N ALA A 51 10.54 5.31 -5.64
CA ALA A 51 10.36 4.33 -6.70
C ALA A 51 10.99 4.80 -8.03
N SER A 52 10.81 6.08 -8.36
CA SER A 52 11.41 6.70 -9.55
C SER A 52 12.95 6.70 -9.48
N GLU A 53 13.53 7.04 -8.32
CA GLU A 53 14.98 7.01 -8.08
C GLU A 53 15.57 5.60 -8.20
N LEU A 54 14.82 4.59 -7.76
CA LEU A 54 15.22 3.18 -7.80
C LEU A 54 14.90 2.47 -9.12
N GLY A 55 14.19 3.13 -10.04
CA GLY A 55 13.69 2.49 -11.27
C GLY A 55 12.64 1.39 -11.03
N ILE A 56 11.94 1.44 -9.90
CA ILE A 56 10.88 0.50 -9.53
C ILE A 56 9.54 1.00 -10.11
N LYS A 57 8.78 0.10 -10.73
CA LYS A 57 7.46 0.44 -11.30
C LYS A 57 6.28 0.09 -10.39
N GLU A 58 6.43 -0.87 -9.50
CA GLU A 58 5.33 -1.36 -8.66
C GLU A 58 5.42 -0.70 -7.28
N VAL A 59 4.35 0.00 -6.88
CA VAL A 59 4.28 0.70 -5.58
C VAL A 59 3.02 0.36 -4.81
N ILE A 60 3.09 0.46 -3.49
CA ILE A 60 1.94 0.33 -2.61
C ILE A 60 1.53 1.73 -2.15
N LEU A 61 0.30 2.13 -2.48
CA LEU A 61 -0.28 3.42 -2.11
C LEU A 61 -1.75 3.21 -1.71
N ASP A 62 -2.17 3.81 -0.60
CA ASP A 62 -3.49 3.61 -0.02
C ASP A 62 -4.51 4.70 -0.41
N ASP A 63 -4.10 5.93 -0.71
CA ASP A 63 -5.01 7.01 -1.15
C ASP A 63 -5.20 7.10 -2.68
N LEU A 64 -6.41 7.49 -3.11
CA LEU A 64 -6.76 7.66 -4.52
C LEU A 64 -5.91 8.75 -5.21
N HIS A 65 -5.65 9.87 -4.54
CA HIS A 65 -4.85 10.96 -5.11
C HIS A 65 -3.40 10.52 -5.32
N ALA A 66 -2.85 9.74 -4.38
CA ALA A 66 -1.51 9.20 -4.51
C ALA A 66 -1.41 8.21 -5.66
N ARG A 67 -2.40 7.33 -5.83
CA ARG A 67 -2.45 6.41 -6.99
C ARG A 67 -2.52 7.16 -8.32
N ASN A 68 -3.41 8.15 -8.42
CA ASN A 68 -3.51 8.98 -9.63
C ASN A 68 -2.22 9.75 -9.92
N LYS A 69 -1.47 10.15 -8.88
CA LYS A 69 -0.16 10.78 -9.05
C LYS A 69 0.88 9.78 -9.50
N ALA A 70 0.89 8.57 -8.94
CA ALA A 70 1.83 7.51 -9.31
C ALA A 70 1.71 7.13 -10.79
N GLU A 71 0.49 7.07 -11.33
CA GLU A 71 0.26 6.84 -12.76
C GLU A 71 0.91 7.91 -13.65
N GLN A 72 0.96 9.17 -13.21
CA GLN A 72 1.64 10.26 -13.94
C GLN A 72 3.17 10.10 -13.96
N PHE A 73 3.71 9.22 -13.12
CA PHE A 73 5.13 8.87 -13.01
C PHE A 73 5.41 7.47 -13.62
N ASP A 74 4.49 6.93 -14.43
CA ASP A 74 4.58 5.59 -15.01
C ASP A 74 4.71 4.46 -13.96
N LEU A 75 4.16 4.69 -12.76
CA LEU A 75 4.13 3.72 -11.67
C LEU A 75 2.78 3.00 -11.63
N ASN A 76 2.84 1.68 -11.50
CA ASN A 76 1.70 0.81 -11.21
C ASN A 76 1.48 0.77 -9.70
N SER A 77 0.35 1.29 -9.26
CA SER A 77 0.01 1.30 -7.83
C SER A 77 -0.98 0.19 -7.48
N ILE A 78 -0.71 -0.49 -6.36
CA ILE A 78 -1.67 -1.34 -5.67
C ILE A 78 -1.97 -0.79 -4.29
N GLY A 79 -3.10 -1.17 -3.72
CA GLY A 79 -3.39 -0.96 -2.29
C GLY A 79 -3.56 -2.27 -1.54
N THR A 80 -4.11 -2.16 -0.34
CA THR A 80 -4.39 -3.30 0.56
C THR A 80 -5.09 -4.47 -0.13
N LEU A 81 -6.09 -4.19 -0.97
CA LEU A 81 -6.82 -5.22 -1.72
C LEU A 81 -5.93 -5.95 -2.74
N GLY A 82 -5.02 -5.23 -3.40
CA GLY A 82 -4.04 -5.83 -4.31
C GLY A 82 -3.08 -6.74 -3.56
N ILE A 83 -2.63 -6.33 -2.37
CA ILE A 83 -1.78 -7.15 -1.49
C ILE A 83 -2.52 -8.43 -1.08
N LEU A 84 -3.76 -8.33 -0.60
CA LEU A 84 -4.56 -9.49 -0.25
C LEU A 84 -4.76 -10.43 -1.44
N ARG A 85 -5.01 -9.88 -2.64
CA ARG A 85 -5.17 -10.67 -3.86
C ARG A 85 -3.89 -11.44 -4.19
N ILE A 86 -2.73 -10.78 -4.09
CA ILE A 86 -1.42 -11.42 -4.28
C ILE A 86 -1.19 -12.52 -3.25
N ALA A 87 -1.49 -12.26 -1.97
CA ALA A 87 -1.35 -13.23 -0.89
C ALA A 87 -2.24 -14.47 -1.13
N TYR A 88 -3.47 -14.26 -1.59
CA TYR A 88 -4.41 -15.34 -1.93
C TYR A 88 -3.91 -16.18 -3.10
N LYS A 89 -3.50 -15.54 -4.21
CA LYS A 89 -2.96 -16.24 -5.38
C LYS A 89 -1.67 -17.01 -5.06
N LYS A 90 -0.92 -16.58 -4.04
CA LYS A 90 0.27 -17.28 -3.53
C LYS A 90 -0.04 -18.36 -2.48
N GLY A 91 -1.30 -18.57 -2.12
CA GLY A 91 -1.71 -19.54 -1.09
C GLY A 91 -1.33 -19.17 0.35
N ILE A 92 -0.92 -17.91 0.58
CA ILE A 92 -0.57 -17.40 1.92
C ILE A 92 -1.84 -17.22 2.76
N ILE A 93 -2.90 -16.70 2.14
CA ILE A 93 -4.25 -16.66 2.71
C ILE A 93 -5.15 -17.61 1.92
N LYS A 94 -6.09 -18.26 2.61
CA LYS A 94 -6.95 -19.31 2.03
C LYS A 94 -8.37 -18.85 1.73
N ASP A 95 -8.85 -17.82 2.44
CA ASP A 95 -10.21 -17.33 2.33
C ASP A 95 -10.23 -15.82 2.14
N PHE A 96 -10.07 -15.41 0.88
CA PHE A 96 -10.07 -14.01 0.49
C PHE A 96 -11.35 -13.28 0.91
N LYS A 97 -12.51 -13.94 0.83
CA LYS A 97 -13.80 -13.31 1.19
C LYS A 97 -13.87 -13.04 2.69
N SER A 98 -13.44 -13.99 3.51
CA SER A 98 -13.37 -13.79 4.96
C SER A 98 -12.42 -12.66 5.35
N ASP A 99 -11.24 -12.59 4.72
CA ASP A 99 -10.26 -11.54 5.04
C ASP A 99 -10.71 -10.15 4.61
N ILE A 100 -11.42 -10.02 3.48
CA ILE A 100 -12.08 -8.77 3.11
C ILE A 100 -13.17 -8.38 4.12
N ALA A 101 -14.00 -9.33 4.56
CA ALA A 101 -15.02 -9.05 5.56
C ALA A 101 -14.41 -8.54 6.88
N LYS A 102 -13.26 -9.08 7.30
CA LYS A 102 -12.51 -8.56 8.46
C LYS A 102 -12.06 -7.12 8.25
N LEU A 103 -11.58 -6.76 7.05
CA LEU A 103 -11.21 -5.37 6.75
C LEU A 103 -12.43 -4.44 6.81
N MET A 104 -13.57 -4.85 6.25
CA MET A 104 -14.79 -4.03 6.28
C MET A 104 -15.31 -3.79 7.69
N ASN A 105 -15.05 -4.72 8.63
CA ASN A 105 -15.39 -4.55 10.04
C ASN A 105 -14.50 -3.53 10.78
N VAL A 106 -13.38 -3.10 10.19
CA VAL A 106 -12.44 -2.11 10.77
C VAL A 106 -12.41 -0.82 9.96
N ASP A 107 -13.57 -0.38 9.47
CA ASP A 107 -13.79 0.85 8.69
C ASP A 107 -13.09 0.90 7.31
N PHE A 108 -12.66 -0.23 6.76
CA PHE A 108 -12.16 -0.28 5.39
C PHE A 108 -13.30 -0.09 4.38
N ARG A 109 -13.24 0.98 3.59
CA ARG A 109 -14.25 1.30 2.57
C ARG A 109 -13.88 0.68 1.23
N ILE A 110 -14.82 -0.06 0.64
CA ILE A 110 -14.70 -0.64 -0.69
C ILE A 110 -16.02 -0.46 -1.44
N SER A 111 -15.97 -0.05 -2.70
CA SER A 111 -17.18 0.00 -3.52
C SER A 111 -17.62 -1.43 -3.87
N PRO A 112 -18.93 -1.73 -3.90
CA PRO A 112 -19.43 -3.03 -4.32
C PRO A 112 -18.93 -3.44 -5.71
N THR A 113 -18.82 -2.48 -6.62
CA THR A 113 -18.30 -2.68 -7.97
C THR A 113 -16.85 -3.12 -8.01
N LEU A 114 -15.99 -2.53 -7.16
CA LEU A 114 -14.58 -2.91 -7.06
C LEU A 114 -14.44 -4.30 -6.44
N LEU A 115 -15.21 -4.58 -5.38
CA LEU A 115 -15.21 -5.90 -4.75
C LEU A 115 -15.60 -6.99 -5.76
N GLN A 116 -16.68 -6.78 -6.52
CA GLN A 116 -17.13 -7.75 -7.51
C GLN A 116 -16.06 -8.02 -8.57
N ARG A 117 -15.47 -6.96 -9.14
CA ARG A 117 -14.37 -7.10 -10.13
C ARG A 117 -13.21 -7.93 -9.59
N ILE A 118 -12.82 -7.71 -8.33
CA ILE A 118 -11.73 -8.48 -7.73
C ILE A 118 -12.13 -9.95 -7.53
N LEU A 119 -13.38 -10.22 -7.13
CA LEU A 119 -13.87 -11.60 -6.97
C LEU A 119 -13.95 -12.35 -8.31
N ASP A 120 -14.30 -11.65 -9.38
CA ASP A 120 -14.33 -12.22 -10.74
C ASP A 120 -12.90 -12.57 -11.22
N ASP A 121 -11.90 -11.71 -10.93
CA ASP A 121 -10.47 -11.91 -11.24
C ASP A 121 -9.80 -13.09 -10.48
N LEU A 122 -10.49 -13.64 -9.47
CA LEU A 122 -9.99 -14.73 -8.62
C LEU A 122 -10.48 -16.12 -9.04
N ASN A 123 -11.54 -16.19 -9.86
CA ASN A 123 -12.03 -17.44 -10.45
C ASN A 123 -11.25 -17.78 -11.73
#